data_AF-A0A8T1W0K0-F1
#
_entry.id   AF-A0A8T1W0K0-F1
#
_cell.length_a   1.000
_cell.length_b   1.000
_cell.length_c   1.000
_cell.angle_alpha   90.00
_cell.angle_beta   90.00
_cell.angle_gamma   90.00
#
_symmetry.space_group_name_H-M   'P 1'
#
loop_
_entity.id
_entity.type
_entity.pdbx_description
1 polymer ?
#
loop_
_entity_poly.entity_id
_entity_poly.type
_entity_poly.pdbx_seq_one_letter_code
_entity_poly.pdbx_strand_id
1 'polypeptide(L)'
;MSKKRSEEYLRQRENSFNLSGVHQERLPQYNALLDRNLRHHFESRPLQNHLNDLGLIDQRGRIVDLDKQKSKLFIIDQEFKLAEEAERRKQREEEELRRRVQMKRHDALQEARQREKLQQLKEEKKIAREIVQAAKGYSSTRPSSKPVQ
;
A
#
# COMPACT_ATOMS: atom_id res chain seq x y z
N MET A 1 -12.71 53.46 63.88
CA MET A 1 -12.51 52.99 62.49
C MET A 1 -13.88 52.84 61.84
N SER A 2 -14.16 53.60 60.78
CA SER A 2 -15.49 53.73 60.18
C SER A 2 -15.98 52.39 59.61
N LYS A 3 -17.19 51.95 60.00
CA LYS A 3 -17.83 50.70 59.56
C LYS A 3 -17.81 50.53 58.03
N LYS A 4 -17.96 51.65 57.30
CA LYS A 4 -17.91 51.68 55.83
C LYS A 4 -16.58 51.17 55.27
N ARG A 5 -15.45 51.54 55.88
CA ARG A 5 -14.12 51.11 55.42
C ARG A 5 -13.89 49.62 55.66
N SER A 6 -14.52 49.06 56.69
CA SER A 6 -14.49 47.62 56.97
C SER A 6 -15.35 46.83 55.98
N GLU A 7 -16.55 47.32 55.65
CA GLU A 7 -17.41 46.70 54.62
C GLU A 7 -16.78 46.73 53.23
N GLU A 8 -16.13 47.85 52.88
CA GLU A 8 -15.46 48.02 51.61
C GLU A 8 -14.25 47.09 51.48
N TYR A 9 -13.48 46.91 52.56
CA TYR A 9 -12.40 45.92 52.63
C TYR A 9 -12.91 44.49 52.50
N LEU A 10 -14.00 44.12 53.19
CA LEU A 10 -14.59 42.79 53.07
C LEU A 10 -15.13 42.52 51.66
N ARG A 11 -15.79 43.51 51.03
CA ARG A 11 -16.22 43.41 49.63
C ARG A 11 -15.06 43.27 48.65
N GLN A 12 -13.97 44.02 48.83
CA GLN A 12 -12.77 43.87 47.98
C GLN A 12 -12.12 42.48 48.17
N ARG A 13 -12.11 41.95 49.40
CA ARG A 13 -11.62 40.60 49.68
C ARG A 13 -12.48 39.52 49.03
N GLU A 14 -13.80 39.66 49.07
CA GLU A 14 -14.73 38.73 48.41
C GLU A 14 -14.63 38.81 46.88
N ASN A 15 -14.53 40.02 46.32
CA ASN A 15 -14.40 40.21 44.87
C ASN A 15 -13.06 39.71 44.29
N SER A 16 -12.00 39.67 45.11
CA SER A 16 -10.69 39.15 44.69
C SER A 16 -10.57 37.63 44.81
N PHE A 17 -11.44 36.98 45.59
CA PHE A 17 -11.52 35.53 45.68
C PHE A 17 -12.52 34.99 44.64
N ASN A 18 -12.13 35.03 43.37
CA ASN A 18 -12.95 34.53 42.27
C ASN A 18 -12.52 33.13 41.82
N LEU A 19 -13.40 32.14 42.02
CA LEU A 19 -13.20 30.75 41.59
C LEU A 19 -13.66 30.49 40.13
N SER A 20 -14.16 31.50 39.41
CA SER A 20 -14.83 31.36 38.11
C SER A 20 -13.93 30.92 36.94
N GLY A 21 -12.66 30.61 37.18
CA GLY A 21 -11.72 30.04 36.20
C GLY A 21 -10.94 28.82 36.69
N VAL A 22 -11.14 28.41 37.95
CA VAL A 22 -10.35 27.33 38.59
C VAL A 22 -10.58 25.97 37.93
N HIS A 23 -11.74 25.78 37.28
CA HIS A 23 -12.07 24.57 36.52
C HIS A 23 -11.77 24.68 35.02
N GLN A 24 -11.34 25.85 34.53
CA GLN A 24 -11.07 26.08 33.10
C GLN A 24 -9.63 25.71 32.73
N GLU A 25 -8.68 25.94 33.64
CA GLU A 25 -7.30 25.50 33.45
C GLU A 25 -7.11 24.07 33.97
N ARG A 26 -6.70 23.16 33.08
CA ARG A 26 -6.28 21.82 33.50
C ARG A 26 -4.98 21.94 34.27
N LEU A 27 -4.95 21.39 35.48
CA LEU A 27 -3.71 21.27 36.24
C LEU A 27 -2.64 20.57 35.38
N PRO A 28 -1.37 20.98 35.48
CA PRO A 28 -0.28 20.28 34.82
C PRO A 28 -0.32 18.79 35.17
N GLN A 29 -0.19 17.94 34.16
CA GLN A 29 -0.21 16.51 34.38
C GLN A 29 1.06 16.10 35.12
N TYR A 30 0.90 15.61 36.35
CA TYR A 30 2.01 15.14 37.15
C TYR A 30 2.61 13.86 36.55
N ASN A 31 3.95 13.84 36.42
CA ASN A 31 4.70 12.69 35.94
C ASN A 31 5.59 12.14 37.06
N ALA A 32 5.20 10.99 37.61
CA ALA A 32 5.91 10.32 38.70
C ALA A 32 7.35 9.92 38.33
N LEU A 33 7.65 9.68 37.05
CA LEU A 33 8.99 9.29 36.62
C LEU A 33 10.01 10.42 36.79
N LEU A 34 9.56 11.67 36.74
CA LEU A 34 10.40 12.84 36.97
C LEU A 34 10.55 13.18 38.46
N ASP A 35 9.81 12.50 39.34
CA ASP A 35 9.86 12.77 40.76
C ASP A 35 11.13 12.21 41.39
N ARG A 36 11.92 13.11 41.98
CA ARG A 36 13.17 12.78 42.66
C ARG A 36 12.95 11.87 43.88
N ASN A 37 11.83 12.02 44.60
CA ASN A 37 11.52 11.23 45.79
C ASN A 37 11.14 9.80 45.44
N LEU A 38 10.65 9.56 44.22
CA LEU A 38 10.27 8.24 43.73
C LEU A 38 11.40 7.52 42.98
N ARG A 39 12.57 8.14 42.86
CA ARG A 39 13.70 7.58 42.11
C ARG A 39 14.05 6.15 42.53
N HIS A 40 14.14 5.89 43.83
CA HIS A 40 14.49 4.57 44.36
C HIS A 40 13.44 3.50 44.04
N HIS A 41 12.16 3.88 43.95
CA HIS A 41 11.11 2.96 43.52
C HIS A 41 11.34 2.52 42.06
N PHE A 42 11.71 3.46 41.18
CA PHE A 42 11.98 3.20 39.76
C PHE A 42 13.39 2.65 39.45
N GLU A 43 14.25 2.49 40.45
CA GLU A 43 15.58 1.86 40.29
C GLU A 43 15.51 0.31 40.25
N SER A 44 14.36 -0.28 40.57
CA SER A 44 14.14 -1.73 40.53
C SER A 44 14.24 -2.29 39.11
N ARG A 45 15.11 -3.30 38.88
CA ARG A 45 15.33 -3.92 37.55
C ARG A 45 14.06 -4.48 36.90
N PRO A 46 13.21 -5.26 37.58
CA PRO A 46 11.94 -5.71 36.99
C PRO A 46 11.05 -4.56 36.53
N LEU A 47 10.99 -3.49 37.32
CA LEU A 47 10.20 -2.31 36.98
C LEU A 47 10.81 -1.53 35.81
N GLN A 48 12.14 -1.41 35.75
CA GLN A 48 12.82 -0.79 34.60
C GLN A 48 12.60 -1.57 33.32
N ASN A 49 12.67 -2.91 33.36
CA ASN A 49 12.36 -3.72 32.19
C ASN A 49 10.93 -3.46 31.72
N HIS A 50 9.97 -3.47 32.64
CA HIS A 50 8.58 -3.18 32.30
C HIS A 50 8.39 -1.77 31.73
N LEU A 51 9.03 -0.75 32.30
CA LEU A 51 8.99 0.63 31.80
C LEU A 51 9.66 0.79 30.44
N ASN A 52 10.70 0.00 30.16
CA ASN A 52 11.38 -0.03 28.87
C ASN A 52 10.49 -0.70 27.80
N ASP A 53 9.83 -1.81 28.15
CA ASP A 53 8.87 -2.50 27.27
C ASP A 53 7.69 -1.58 26.90
N LEU A 54 7.25 -0.74 27.84
CA LEU A 54 6.23 0.27 27.61
C LEU A 54 6.74 1.52 26.85
N GLY A 55 8.05 1.64 26.63
CA GLY A 55 8.66 2.77 25.93
C GLY A 55 8.67 4.08 26.74
N LEU A 56 8.47 4.00 28.05
CA LEU A 56 8.52 5.16 28.97
C LEU A 56 9.96 5.53 29.34
N ILE A 57 10.87 4.56 29.26
CA ILE A 57 12.30 4.77 29.43
C ILE A 57 13.08 4.11 28.28
N ASP A 58 14.26 4.64 28.00
CA ASP A 58 15.24 4.09 27.06
C ASP A 58 16.02 2.91 27.69
N GLN A 59 16.74 2.14 26.88
CA GLN A 59 17.60 1.03 27.31
C GLN A 59 18.66 1.44 28.35
N ARG A 60 18.98 2.75 28.40
CA ARG A 60 19.90 3.35 29.36
C ARG A 60 19.22 3.84 30.64
N GLY A 61 17.91 3.61 30.80
CA GLY A 61 17.11 4.06 31.94
C GLY A 61 16.74 5.55 31.91
N ARG A 62 16.85 6.21 30.76
CA ARG A 62 16.49 7.63 30.60
C ARG A 62 15.02 7.77 30.26
N ILE A 63 14.33 8.74 30.86
CA ILE A 63 12.89 8.96 30.62
C ILE A 63 12.67 9.45 29.19
N VAL A 64 11.72 8.83 28.51
CA VAL A 64 11.32 9.17 27.14
C VAL A 64 10.15 10.13 27.21
N ASP A 65 10.33 11.32 26.63
CA ASP A 65 9.26 12.30 26.48
C ASP A 65 8.48 11.99 25.19
N LEU A 66 7.36 11.29 25.35
CA LEU A 66 6.52 10.87 24.23
C LEU A 66 5.95 12.08 23.47
N ASP A 67 5.58 13.15 24.17
CA ASP A 67 5.00 14.34 23.52
C ASP A 67 5.99 15.00 22.57
N LYS A 68 7.27 15.05 22.93
CA LYS A 68 8.33 15.54 22.04
C LYS A 68 8.59 14.61 20.86
N GLN A 69 8.32 13.32 20.99
CA GLN A 69 8.55 12.32 19.94
C GLN A 69 7.35 12.08 19.04
N LYS A 70 6.13 12.46 19.46
CA LYS A 70 4.88 12.31 18.70
C LYS A 70 4.98 12.82 17.26
N SER A 71 5.58 14.00 17.05
CA SER A 71 5.74 14.56 15.70
C SER A 71 6.61 13.68 14.80
N LYS A 72 7.69 13.09 15.34
CA LYS A 72 8.57 12.21 14.57
C LYS A 72 7.87 10.90 14.23
N LEU A 73 7.17 10.31 15.20
CA LEU A 73 6.39 9.09 15.00
C LEU A 73 5.27 9.31 13.97
N PHE A 74 4.61 10.46 14.01
CA PHE A 74 3.58 10.84 13.05
C PHE A 74 4.13 10.92 11.62
N ILE A 75 5.30 11.55 11.44
CA ILE A 75 5.96 11.61 10.13
C ILE A 75 6.29 10.19 9.65
N ILE A 76 6.87 9.34 10.51
CA ILE A 76 7.22 7.96 10.14
C ILE A 76 5.98 7.17 9.72
N ASP A 77 4.87 7.27 10.47
CA ASP A 77 3.61 6.60 10.14
C ASP A 77 3.05 7.08 8.79
N GLN A 78 3.13 8.38 8.52
CA GLN A 78 2.70 8.94 7.24
C GLN A 78 3.58 8.44 6.08
N GLU A 79 4.90 8.45 6.24
CA GLU A 79 5.83 7.92 5.24
C GLU A 79 5.59 6.42 4.98
N PHE A 80 5.31 5.65 6.02
CA PHE A 80 5.01 4.22 5.90
C PHE A 80 3.74 3.97 5.06
N LYS A 81 2.68 4.75 5.32
CA LYS A 81 1.44 4.69 4.54
C LYS A 81 1.66 5.03 3.07
N LEU A 82 2.41 6.09 2.80
CA LEU A 82 2.75 6.50 1.43
C LEU A 82 3.56 5.42 0.70
N ALA A 83 4.54 4.83 1.39
CA ALA A 83 5.35 3.75 0.84
C ALA A 83 4.51 2.50 0.53
N GLU A 84 3.62 2.11 1.45
CA GLU A 84 2.73 0.96 1.26
C GLU A 84 1.78 1.16 0.07
N GLU A 85 1.22 2.36 -0.09
CA GLU A 85 0.38 2.71 -1.23
C GLU A 85 1.15 2.70 -2.56
N ALA A 86 2.37 3.23 -2.57
CA ALA A 86 3.24 3.22 -3.74
C ALA A 86 3.61 1.79 -4.17
N GLU A 87 3.95 0.93 -3.21
CA GLU A 87 4.23 -0.48 -3.48
C GLU A 87 3.00 -1.20 -4.03
N ARG A 88 1.83 -1.01 -3.41
CA ARG A 88 0.57 -1.58 -3.87
C ARG A 88 0.22 -1.15 -5.29
N ARG A 89 0.48 0.12 -5.64
CA ARG A 89 0.28 0.63 -7.01
C ARG A 89 1.23 -0.05 -8.00
N LYS A 90 2.52 -0.15 -7.64
CA LYS A 90 3.53 -0.80 -8.47
C LYS A 90 3.19 -2.27 -8.75
N GLN A 91 2.73 -3.00 -7.73
CA GLN A 91 2.31 -4.39 -7.89
C GLN A 91 1.13 -4.53 -8.87
N ARG A 92 0.12 -3.65 -8.77
CA ARG A 92 -1.02 -3.63 -9.71
C ARG A 92 -0.57 -3.33 -11.15
N GLU A 93 0.29 -2.33 -11.33
CA GLU A 93 0.81 -1.97 -12.65
C GLU A 93 1.62 -3.12 -13.27
N GLU A 94 2.43 -3.82 -12.46
CA GLU A 94 3.19 -4.99 -12.89
C GLU A 94 2.27 -6.15 -13.29
N GLU A 95 1.24 -6.44 -12.49
CA GLU A 95 0.24 -7.47 -12.81
C GLU A 95 -0.52 -7.16 -14.11
N GLU A 96 -0.93 -5.91 -14.31
CA GLU A 96 -1.57 -5.48 -15.54
C GLU A 96 -0.64 -5.64 -16.75
N LEU A 97 0.63 -5.23 -16.62
CA LEU A 97 1.61 -5.37 -17.68
C LEU A 97 1.82 -6.86 -18.03
N ARG A 98 1.95 -7.71 -17.01
CA ARG A 98 2.08 -9.17 -17.19
C ARG A 98 0.87 -9.73 -17.95
N ARG A 99 -0.36 -9.36 -17.56
CA ARG A 99 -1.59 -9.77 -18.26
C ARG A 99 -1.59 -9.31 -19.72
N ARG A 100 -1.26 -8.04 -19.99
CA ARG A 100 -1.21 -7.50 -21.36
C ARG A 100 -0.19 -8.23 -22.23
N VAL A 101 1.00 -8.51 -21.69
CA VAL A 101 2.04 -9.27 -22.41
C VAL A 101 1.58 -10.68 -22.73
N GLN A 102 0.93 -11.37 -21.78
CA GLN A 102 0.39 -12.71 -22.00
C GLN A 102 -0.70 -12.72 -23.08
N MET A 103 -1.63 -11.77 -23.04
CA MET A 103 -2.68 -11.62 -24.06
C MET A 103 -2.06 -11.38 -25.45
N LYS A 104 -1.14 -10.42 -25.58
CA LYS A 104 -0.46 -10.15 -26.86
C LYS A 104 0.29 -11.38 -27.40
N ARG A 105 0.95 -12.14 -26.52
CA ARG A 105 1.61 -13.41 -26.89
C ARG A 105 0.60 -14.43 -27.40
N HIS A 106 -0.54 -14.57 -26.71
CA HIS A 106 -1.60 -15.48 -27.12
C HIS A 106 -2.17 -15.09 -28.49
N ASP A 107 -2.47 -13.81 -28.70
CA ASP A 107 -3.03 -13.31 -29.96
C ASP A 107 -2.05 -13.52 -31.12
N ALA A 108 -0.76 -13.22 -30.92
CA ALA A 108 0.27 -13.47 -31.92
C ALA A 108 0.38 -14.96 -32.30
N LEU A 109 0.27 -15.87 -31.33
CA LEU A 109 0.26 -17.31 -31.57
C LEU A 109 -1.01 -17.79 -32.31
N GLN A 110 -2.16 -17.15 -32.06
CA GLN A 110 -3.40 -17.45 -32.78
C GLN A 110 -3.32 -16.96 -34.22
N GLU A 111 -2.85 -15.74 -34.45
CA GLU A 111 -2.65 -15.20 -35.80
C GLU A 111 -1.67 -16.05 -36.62
N ALA A 112 -0.55 -16.48 -36.02
CA ALA A 112 0.41 -17.36 -36.67
C ALA A 112 -0.23 -18.68 -37.12
N ARG A 113 -1.01 -19.32 -36.23
CA ARG A 113 -1.74 -20.56 -36.55
C ARG A 113 -2.79 -20.37 -37.65
N GLN A 114 -3.51 -19.25 -37.64
CA GLN A 114 -4.47 -18.94 -38.69
C GLN A 114 -3.79 -18.72 -40.06
N ARG A 115 -2.65 -18.01 -40.07
CA ARG A 115 -1.87 -17.79 -41.29
C ARG A 115 -1.32 -19.10 -41.85
N GLU A 116 -0.79 -19.97 -41.00
CA GLU A 116 -0.31 -21.30 -41.39
C GLU A 116 -1.42 -22.14 -42.03
N LYS A 117 -2.60 -22.20 -41.39
CA LYS A 117 -3.77 -22.92 -41.93
C LYS A 117 -4.23 -22.36 -43.28
N LEU A 118 -4.20 -21.04 -43.45
CA LEU A 118 -4.52 -20.40 -44.73
C LEU A 118 -3.48 -20.69 -45.82
N GLN A 119 -2.19 -20.78 -45.46
CA GLN A 119 -1.13 -21.16 -46.40
C GLN A 119 -1.29 -22.60 -46.86
N GLN A 120 -1.52 -23.53 -45.92
CA GLN A 120 -1.80 -24.95 -46.24
C GLN A 120 -2.99 -25.08 -47.20
N LEU A 121 -4.11 -24.41 -46.93
CA LEU A 121 -5.28 -24.42 -47.82
C LEU A 121 -4.98 -23.85 -49.22
N LYS A 122 -4.09 -22.85 -49.33
CA LYS A 122 -3.69 -22.29 -50.63
C LYS A 122 -2.80 -23.27 -51.40
N GLU A 123 -1.87 -23.93 -50.72
CA GLU A 123 -0.99 -24.94 -51.30
C GLU A 123 -1.79 -26.16 -51.77
N GLU A 124 -2.70 -26.68 -50.94
CA GLU A 124 -3.61 -27.77 -51.32
C GLU A 124 -4.44 -27.42 -52.57
N LYS A 125 -5.00 -26.21 -52.63
CA LYS A 125 -5.75 -25.74 -53.81
C LYS A 125 -4.85 -25.61 -55.05
N LYS A 126 -3.59 -25.22 -54.89
CA LYS A 126 -2.62 -25.13 -55.99
C LYS A 126 -2.30 -26.53 -56.52
N ILE A 127 -1.98 -27.47 -55.63
CA ILE A 127 -1.72 -28.87 -55.98
C ILE A 127 -2.94 -29.49 -56.66
N ALA A 128 -4.15 -29.29 -56.13
CA ALA A 128 -5.37 -29.80 -56.75
C ALA A 128 -5.58 -29.25 -58.18
N ARG A 129 -5.31 -27.96 -58.41
CA ARG A 129 -5.36 -27.37 -59.77
C ARG A 129 -4.33 -28.00 -60.69
N GLU A 130 -3.09 -28.16 -60.23
CA GLU A 130 -2.02 -28.79 -61.01
C GLU A 130 -2.36 -30.24 -61.38
N ILE A 131 -2.92 -31.02 -60.44
CA ILE A 131 -3.39 -32.39 -60.68
C ILE A 131 -4.50 -32.41 -61.74
N VAL A 132 -5.52 -31.55 -61.62
CA VAL A 132 -6.61 -31.48 -62.60
C VAL A 132 -6.08 -31.10 -63.98
N GLN A 133 -5.14 -30.15 -64.05
CA GLN A 133 -4.54 -29.72 -65.31
C GLN A 133 -3.67 -30.82 -65.95
N ALA A 134 -2.87 -31.53 -65.15
CA ALA A 134 -2.09 -32.67 -65.60
C ALA A 134 -2.99 -33.83 -66.09
N ALA A 135 -4.06 -34.15 -65.35
CA ALA A 135 -5.02 -35.19 -65.74
C ALA A 135 -5.74 -34.85 -67.05
N LYS A 136 -6.11 -33.57 -67.24
CA LYS A 136 -6.75 -33.10 -68.48
C LYS A 136 -5.79 -33.17 -69.67
N GLY A 137 -4.50 -32.86 -69.47
CA GLY A 137 -3.45 -33.05 -70.47
C GLY A 137 -3.14 -34.52 -70.80
N TYR A 138 -3.33 -35.42 -69.84
CA TYR A 138 -3.18 -36.86 -70.05
C TYR A 138 -4.37 -37.47 -70.84
N SER A 139 -5.59 -36.94 -70.64
CA SER A 139 -6.77 -37.43 -71.39
C SER A 139 -6.77 -37.08 -72.89
N SER A 140 -6.05 -36.03 -73.30
CA SER A 140 -5.96 -35.63 -74.72
C SER A 140 -4.93 -36.42 -75.53
N THR A 141 -4.14 -37.27 -74.88
CA THR A 141 -3.07 -38.05 -75.52
C THR A 141 -3.32 -39.56 -75.56
N ARG A 142 -4.53 -40.03 -75.21
CA ARG A 142 -4.89 -41.45 -75.38
C ARG A 142 -5.26 -41.71 -76.85
N PRO A 143 -4.43 -42.40 -77.66
CA PRO A 143 -4.82 -42.74 -79.02
C PRO A 143 -5.94 -43.78 -78.95
N SER A 144 -7.00 -43.57 -79.73
CA SER A 144 -8.08 -44.54 -79.90
C SER A 144 -7.54 -45.79 -80.59
N SER A 145 -7.27 -46.85 -79.81
CA SER A 145 -7.05 -48.18 -80.35
C SER A 145 -8.37 -48.68 -80.93
N LYS A 146 -8.49 -48.65 -82.26
CA LYS A 146 -9.61 -49.24 -83.00
C LYS A 146 -9.67 -50.75 -82.77
N PRO A 147 -10.86 -51.37 -82.79
CA PRO A 147 -11.00 -52.81 -82.62
C PRO A 147 -10.54 -53.53 -83.89
N VAL A 148 -9.84 -54.65 -83.71
CA VAL A 148 -9.54 -55.63 -84.77
C VAL A 148 -10.72 -56.61 -84.82
N GLN A 149 -11.09 -56.95 -86.05
CA GLN A 149 -12.29 -57.67 -86.50
C GLN A 149 -12.50 -59.04 -85.86
#